data_AF-A0A558BKM4-F1
#
_entry.id   AF-A0A558BKM4-F1
#
_cell.length_a   1.000
_cell.length_b   1.000
_cell.length_c   1.000
_cell.angle_alpha   90.00
_cell.angle_beta   90.00
_cell.angle_gamma   90.00
#
_symmetry.space_group_name_H-M   'P 1'
#
loop_
_entity.id
_entity.type
_entity.pdbx_description
1 polymer ?
#
loop_
_entity_poly.entity_id
_entity_poly.type
_entity_poly.pdbx_seq_one_letter_code
_entity_poly.pdbx_strand_id
1 'polypeptide(L)'
;MKTLVFFSLLLLAAQVRAQTPAHAPTGLNKIATLVDLSSGSIVASTPAHPKFVTNKTFNHFAAKRQAYYLSGLNNLSLFKDFAIADVTEGILQVGHNFTPQKEDDLTNSVFTVAVQSNIAHNVANLLAKDKLANDLGLPLSYTFFFATHAGLDSTDVDTLEMQRAFQFRLLRNKTIAELQLLQAAATSNSAVDTVGRPLARKEALAKAEKEFYDSELAMFEKQYPSFYTSWVRLQGFVPLSSSAYQVAPANSMSFQEANTRKWSAGVSIGHVSENTWRWGAIFINGSARVAYTNAIEQQADRIKGYTQYALLNSPTPTQLYYNGDGTKVYVGDLDKQWTVPLQLQFIYLLPSRADTKVGLDIQVERYALNYTKTNFLLGIPVFLKGKEDKGVNVEAQFRWRDTDKKVLGSDRFTVGLSVALPFGSIVK
;
A
#
# COMPACT_ATOMS: atom_id res chain seq x y z
N MET A 1 17.04 31.53 -7.25
CA MET A 1 15.69 32.14 -7.33
C MET A 1 14.76 31.51 -8.39
N LYS A 2 15.03 30.27 -8.87
CA LYS A 2 14.17 29.55 -9.84
C LYS A 2 13.47 28.31 -9.26
N THR A 3 13.71 27.99 -7.98
CA THR A 3 13.13 26.83 -7.28
C THR A 3 11.80 27.14 -6.57
N LEU A 4 11.41 28.43 -6.48
CA LEU A 4 10.22 28.84 -5.74
C LEU A 4 8.93 28.83 -6.57
N VAL A 5 9.03 28.76 -7.91
CA VAL A 5 7.87 28.85 -8.82
C VAL A 5 7.14 27.49 -8.94
N PHE A 6 7.81 26.38 -8.64
CA PHE A 6 7.20 25.05 -8.71
C PHE A 6 6.31 24.75 -7.48
N PHE A 7 6.59 25.38 -6.33
CA PHE A 7 5.79 25.20 -5.11
C PHE A 7 4.51 26.03 -5.12
N SER A 8 4.49 27.19 -5.80
CA SER A 8 3.31 28.05 -5.92
C SER A 8 2.27 27.52 -6.91
N LEU A 9 2.65 26.71 -7.90
CA LEU A 9 1.68 26.04 -8.79
C LEU A 9 0.90 24.91 -8.10
N LEU A 10 1.47 24.28 -7.05
CA LEU A 10 0.79 23.22 -6.29
C LEU A 10 -0.24 23.77 -5.28
N LEU A 11 -0.10 25.02 -4.85
CA LEU A 11 -1.02 25.69 -3.93
C LEU A 11 -2.24 26.32 -4.65
N LEU A 12 -2.15 26.65 -5.94
CA LEU A 12 -3.27 27.23 -6.69
C LEU A 12 -4.35 26.20 -7.11
N ALA A 13 -4.04 24.90 -7.11
CA ALA A 13 -5.05 23.85 -7.35
C ALA A 13 -5.93 23.55 -6.12
N ALA A 14 -5.65 24.15 -4.96
CA ALA A 14 -6.34 23.88 -3.70
C ALA A 14 -7.56 24.78 -3.41
N GLN A 15 -7.97 25.65 -4.35
CA GLN A 15 -9.16 26.51 -4.20
C GLN A 15 -10.36 26.04 -5.03
N VAL A 16 -10.63 24.73 -5.05
CA VAL A 16 -11.96 24.23 -5.45
C VAL A 16 -12.80 24.14 -4.18
N ARG A 17 -13.94 24.86 -4.18
CA ARG A 17 -14.89 24.92 -3.07
C ARG A 17 -15.21 23.51 -2.55
N ALA A 18 -14.75 23.25 -1.33
CA ALA A 18 -14.97 22.00 -0.62
C ALA A 18 -16.46 21.80 -0.32
N GLN A 19 -17.01 20.68 -0.78
CA GLN A 19 -18.08 20.01 -0.05
C GLN A 19 -17.42 18.94 0.82
N THR A 20 -16.97 19.35 2.02
CA THR A 20 -16.62 18.42 3.09
C THR A 20 -17.90 17.67 3.51
N PRO A 21 -17.94 16.33 3.47
CA PRO A 21 -19.14 15.59 3.83
C PRO A 21 -19.33 15.59 5.36
N ALA A 22 -20.20 16.48 5.86
CA ALA A 22 -20.65 16.55 7.25
C ALA A 22 -21.14 15.19 7.76
N HIS A 23 -20.64 14.71 8.91
CA HIS A 23 -20.83 13.37 9.49
C HIS A 23 -22.17 12.66 9.16
N ALA A 24 -22.10 11.43 8.64
CA ALA A 24 -23.25 10.55 8.53
C ALA A 24 -23.39 9.78 9.86
N PRO A 25 -24.60 9.61 10.41
CA PRO A 25 -24.81 8.70 11.53
C PRO A 25 -24.51 7.27 11.09
N THR A 26 -23.78 6.54 11.94
CA THR A 26 -23.47 5.10 11.88
C THR A 26 -24.67 4.25 11.46
N GLY A 27 -24.48 3.24 10.60
CA GLY A 27 -25.55 2.34 10.14
C GLY A 27 -26.11 1.39 11.22
N LEU A 28 -25.38 1.19 12.32
CA LEU A 28 -25.73 0.31 13.45
C LEU A 28 -26.62 0.97 14.53
N ASN A 29 -26.36 2.23 14.92
CA ASN A 29 -27.45 3.13 15.36
C ASN A 29 -28.37 3.32 14.12
N LYS A 30 -29.52 3.95 14.07
CA LYS A 30 -30.51 3.69 12.97
C LYS A 30 -31.00 2.24 12.96
N ILE A 31 -30.25 1.17 12.64
CA ILE A 31 -30.82 -0.19 12.67
C ILE A 31 -31.22 -0.61 14.09
N ALA A 32 -30.34 -0.43 15.08
CA ALA A 32 -30.63 -0.77 16.48
C ALA A 32 -31.58 0.23 17.16
N THR A 33 -31.55 1.50 16.74
CA THR A 33 -32.34 2.57 17.35
C THR A 33 -33.73 2.73 16.68
N LEU A 34 -33.98 2.08 15.53
CA LEU A 34 -35.30 1.92 14.88
C LEU A 34 -36.00 0.61 15.23
N VAL A 35 -35.37 -0.23 16.06
CA VAL A 35 -35.91 -1.51 16.55
C VAL A 35 -35.99 -1.40 18.07
N ASP A 36 -36.82 -0.47 18.56
CA ASP A 36 -37.35 -0.55 19.90
C ASP A 36 -38.45 -1.63 19.92
N LEU A 37 -38.04 -2.87 20.20
CA LEU A 37 -38.93 -4.02 20.31
C LEU A 37 -39.90 -3.91 21.50
N SER A 38 -39.75 -2.92 22.38
CA SER A 38 -40.66 -2.73 23.52
C SER A 38 -41.92 -1.94 23.16
N SER A 39 -41.91 -1.13 22.08
CA SER A 39 -42.98 -0.18 21.77
C SER A 39 -43.67 -0.39 20.41
N GLY A 40 -43.16 -1.28 19.55
CA GLY A 40 -43.80 -1.61 18.26
C GLY A 40 -43.99 -0.42 17.30
N SER A 41 -43.36 0.73 17.57
CA SER A 41 -43.56 1.97 16.82
C SER A 41 -42.27 2.42 16.13
N ILE A 42 -42.42 2.79 14.86
CA ILE A 42 -41.31 3.15 13.95
C ILE A 42 -41.10 4.67 14.04
N VAL A 43 -40.03 5.11 14.70
CA VAL A 43 -39.67 6.55 14.71
C VAL A 43 -38.89 6.87 13.44
N ALA A 44 -39.57 7.36 12.41
CA ALA A 44 -38.93 7.84 11.19
C ALA A 44 -38.20 9.17 11.44
N SER A 45 -36.89 9.13 11.71
CA SER A 45 -36.05 10.34 11.62
C SER A 45 -35.47 10.43 10.20
N THR A 46 -36.05 11.30 9.38
CA THR A 46 -35.50 11.68 8.07
C THR A 46 -34.20 12.47 8.30
N PRO A 47 -33.03 12.03 7.81
CA PRO A 47 -31.81 12.81 7.94
C PRO A 47 -31.88 14.02 6.99
N ALA A 48 -31.58 15.21 7.50
CA ALA A 48 -31.31 16.39 6.69
C ALA A 48 -30.09 16.14 5.80
N HIS A 49 -30.27 16.28 4.48
CA HIS A 49 -29.30 16.01 3.40
C HIS A 49 -28.61 14.64 3.50
N PRO A 50 -29.18 13.58 2.91
CA PRO A 50 -28.56 12.26 2.94
C PRO A 50 -27.23 12.29 2.19
N LYS A 51 -26.13 11.91 2.85
CA LYS A 51 -24.93 11.48 2.13
C LYS A 51 -25.31 10.31 1.23
N PHE A 52 -24.89 10.35 -0.04
CA PHE A 52 -25.16 9.30 -1.02
C PHE A 52 -24.74 7.89 -0.56
N VAL A 53 -23.65 7.79 0.20
CA VAL A 53 -23.14 6.52 0.75
C VAL A 53 -22.67 6.67 2.20
N THR A 54 -22.58 5.55 2.92
CA THR A 54 -21.91 5.52 4.23
C THR A 54 -20.40 5.79 4.07
N ASN A 55 -19.79 6.37 5.10
CA ASN A 55 -18.34 6.59 5.12
C ASN A 55 -17.58 5.25 4.98
N LYS A 56 -18.08 4.17 5.60
CA LYS A 56 -17.53 2.81 5.49
C LYS A 56 -17.52 2.30 4.05
N THR A 57 -18.61 2.48 3.31
CA THR A 57 -18.67 2.15 1.88
C THR A 57 -17.69 3.00 1.06
N PHE A 58 -17.56 4.29 1.36
CA PHE A 58 -16.61 5.16 0.68
C PHE A 58 -15.14 4.77 0.97
N ASN A 59 -14.79 4.46 2.23
CA ASN A 59 -13.46 3.97 2.61
C ASN A 59 -13.14 2.67 1.86
N HIS A 60 -14.11 1.75 1.79
CA HIS A 60 -13.97 0.50 1.05
C HIS A 60 -13.74 0.74 -0.44
N PHE A 61 -14.54 1.61 -1.04
CA PHE A 61 -14.38 2.01 -2.44
C PHE A 61 -12.99 2.62 -2.69
N ALA A 62 -12.56 3.58 -1.86
CA ALA A 62 -11.26 4.23 -1.99
C ALA A 62 -10.12 3.21 -1.87
N ALA A 63 -10.20 2.29 -0.92
CA ALA A 63 -9.20 1.25 -0.73
C ALA A 63 -9.12 0.28 -1.92
N LYS A 64 -10.26 -0.17 -2.44
CA LYS A 64 -10.32 -1.05 -3.60
C LYS A 64 -9.76 -0.35 -4.85
N ARG A 65 -10.03 0.94 -5.04
CA ARG A 65 -9.44 1.73 -6.14
C ARG A 65 -7.93 1.84 -5.98
N GLN A 66 -7.43 2.11 -4.77
CA GLN A 66 -5.99 2.22 -4.52
C GLN A 66 -5.24 0.88 -4.62
N ALA A 67 -5.92 -0.24 -4.39
CA ALA A 67 -5.39 -1.61 -4.54
C ALA A 67 -4.70 -1.85 -5.89
N TYR A 68 -5.25 -1.25 -6.94
CA TYR A 68 -4.81 -1.45 -8.32
C TYR A 68 -3.40 -0.93 -8.60
N TYR A 69 -2.85 -0.09 -7.71
CA TYR A 69 -1.56 0.58 -7.91
C TYR A 69 -0.46 0.01 -7.02
N LEU A 70 -0.67 -1.15 -6.38
CA LEU A 70 0.26 -1.78 -5.44
C LEU A 70 1.35 -2.62 -6.13
N SER A 71 2.30 -2.04 -6.84
CA SER A 71 3.42 -2.83 -7.41
C SER A 71 4.77 -2.55 -6.76
N GLY A 72 4.95 -1.40 -6.10
CA GLY A 72 6.22 -0.99 -5.48
C GLY A 72 6.14 -0.79 -3.97
N LEU A 73 7.30 -0.87 -3.30
CA LEU A 73 7.44 -0.65 -1.84
C LEU A 73 7.02 0.76 -1.39
N ASN A 74 7.08 1.73 -2.29
CA ASN A 74 6.67 3.11 -2.02
C ASN A 74 5.18 3.34 -2.30
N ASN A 75 4.47 2.34 -2.82
CA ASN A 75 3.06 2.45 -3.14
C ASN A 75 2.22 2.31 -1.88
N LEU A 76 0.99 2.80 -1.95
CA LEU A 76 0.10 2.89 -0.80
C LEU A 76 -0.91 1.76 -0.80
N SER A 77 -0.90 0.95 0.25
CA SER A 77 -1.95 -0.04 0.53
C SER A 77 -2.93 0.54 1.54
N LEU A 78 -4.21 0.35 1.27
CA LEU A 78 -5.32 0.58 2.21
C LEU A 78 -5.94 -0.74 2.70
N PHE A 79 -5.27 -1.88 2.47
CA PHE A 79 -5.66 -3.12 3.12
C PHE A 79 -5.05 -3.19 4.50
N LYS A 80 -5.79 -3.74 5.45
CA LYS A 80 -5.34 -3.90 6.83
C LYS A 80 -4.05 -4.70 6.88
N ASP A 81 -3.94 -5.76 6.10
CA ASP A 81 -2.71 -6.54 5.96
C ASP A 81 -2.27 -6.59 4.49
N PHE A 82 -0.97 -6.68 4.25
CA PHE A 82 -0.44 -6.82 2.90
C PHE A 82 0.95 -7.47 2.91
N ALA A 83 1.30 -8.08 1.79
CA ALA A 83 2.68 -8.47 1.49
C ALA A 83 3.11 -7.90 0.14
N ILE A 84 4.39 -7.55 0.04
CA ILE A 84 5.03 -7.13 -1.20
C ILE A 84 6.32 -7.94 -1.34
N ALA A 85 6.51 -8.59 -2.48
CA ALA A 85 7.73 -9.29 -2.85
C ALA A 85 8.25 -8.69 -4.15
N ASP A 86 9.38 -7.99 -4.10
CA ASP A 86 10.08 -7.44 -5.26
C ASP A 86 11.36 -8.24 -5.47
N VAL A 87 11.38 -9.09 -6.49
CA VAL A 87 12.54 -9.95 -6.80
C VAL A 87 13.70 -9.13 -7.37
N THR A 88 13.41 -8.00 -8.03
CA THR A 88 14.42 -7.12 -8.64
C THR A 88 15.25 -6.39 -7.58
N GLU A 89 14.59 -5.96 -6.50
CA GLU A 89 15.23 -5.35 -5.33
C GLU A 89 15.62 -6.38 -4.27
N GLY A 90 15.14 -7.62 -4.41
CA GLY A 90 15.35 -8.67 -3.43
C GLY A 90 14.69 -8.34 -2.09
N ILE A 91 13.49 -7.77 -2.09
CA ILE A 91 12.80 -7.35 -0.86
C ILE A 91 11.51 -8.14 -0.67
N LEU A 92 11.29 -8.62 0.55
CA LEU A 92 9.99 -9.08 1.03
C LEU A 92 9.55 -8.18 2.17
N GLN A 93 8.32 -7.68 2.09
CA GLN A 93 7.69 -6.86 3.11
C GLN A 93 6.34 -7.46 3.48
N VAL A 94 6.06 -7.52 4.78
CA VAL A 94 4.73 -7.86 5.31
C VAL A 94 4.31 -6.73 6.24
N GLY A 95 3.14 -6.13 6.00
CA GLY A 95 2.70 -4.92 6.67
C GLY A 95 1.28 -4.99 7.22
N HIS A 96 1.05 -4.13 8.21
CA HIS A 96 -0.22 -3.86 8.82
C HIS A 96 -0.53 -2.37 8.78
N ASN A 97 -1.77 -2.03 8.45
CA ASN A 97 -2.28 -0.68 8.43
C ASN A 97 -3.27 -0.45 9.58
N PHE A 98 -3.02 0.61 10.33
CA PHE A 98 -3.85 1.10 11.43
C PHE A 98 -4.56 2.39 10.99
N THR A 99 -5.87 2.44 11.17
CA THR A 99 -6.66 3.68 11.06
C THR A 99 -6.93 4.23 12.45
N PRO A 100 -6.50 5.46 12.78
CA PRO A 100 -6.78 6.07 14.07
C PRO A 100 -8.25 6.50 14.23
N GLN A 101 -9.03 6.48 13.15
CA GLN A 101 -10.44 6.89 13.12
C GLN A 101 -11.38 5.78 13.63
N LYS A 102 -12.61 6.16 13.98
CA LYS A 102 -13.67 5.18 14.31
C LYS A 102 -14.14 4.50 13.03
N GLU A 103 -14.72 3.31 13.16
CA GLU A 103 -15.16 2.44 12.04
C GLU A 103 -16.13 3.09 11.03
N ASP A 104 -16.80 4.18 11.41
CA ASP A 104 -17.74 4.90 10.55
C ASP A 104 -17.26 6.30 10.16
N ASP A 105 -16.02 6.67 10.45
CA ASP A 105 -15.44 7.94 10.03
C ASP A 105 -14.72 7.79 8.69
N LEU A 106 -14.68 8.89 7.91
CA LEU A 106 -13.92 8.91 6.66
C LEU A 106 -12.42 8.74 6.96
N THR A 107 -11.76 7.79 6.32
CA THR A 107 -10.33 7.57 6.48
C THR A 107 -9.55 8.74 5.90
N ASN A 108 -9.03 9.60 6.79
CA ASN A 108 -8.19 10.74 6.41
C ASN A 108 -6.70 10.51 6.70
N SER A 109 -6.36 9.43 7.41
CA SER A 109 -4.97 9.03 7.61
C SER A 109 -4.84 7.54 7.91
N VAL A 110 -3.67 6.98 7.58
CA VAL A 110 -3.30 5.58 7.87
C VAL A 110 -1.89 5.54 8.41
N PHE A 111 -1.70 4.83 9.52
CA PHE A 111 -0.38 4.48 10.04
C PHE A 111 -0.03 3.05 9.63
N THR A 112 1.10 2.87 8.98
CA THR A 112 1.58 1.58 8.49
C THR A 112 2.79 1.15 9.29
N VAL A 113 2.77 -0.10 9.78
CA VAL A 113 3.93 -0.79 10.33
C VAL A 113 4.18 -2.02 9.49
N ALA A 114 5.41 -2.23 9.05
CA ALA A 114 5.77 -3.45 8.34
C ALA A 114 7.05 -4.05 8.87
N VAL A 115 7.25 -5.32 8.55
CA VAL A 115 8.53 -6.02 8.65
C VAL A 115 9.04 -6.21 7.23
N GLN A 116 10.28 -5.78 6.99
CA GLN A 116 10.94 -5.89 5.70
C GLN A 116 12.23 -6.68 5.85
N SER A 117 12.48 -7.60 4.92
CA SER A 117 13.70 -8.41 4.85
C SER A 117 14.24 -8.43 3.43
N ASN A 118 15.55 -8.59 3.31
CA ASN A 118 16.21 -8.90 2.05
C ASN A 118 16.06 -10.41 1.76
N ILE A 119 15.48 -10.75 0.60
CA ILE A 119 15.27 -12.13 0.11
C ILE A 119 16.25 -12.53 -0.98
N ALA A 120 17.17 -11.66 -1.39
CA ALA A 120 18.22 -11.98 -2.37
C ALA A 120 19.14 -13.14 -1.90
N HIS A 121 19.06 -13.52 -0.61
CA HIS A 121 19.91 -14.53 0.03
C HIS A 121 19.14 -15.75 0.60
N ASN A 122 18.02 -16.11 -0.03
CA ASN A 122 17.07 -17.18 0.33
C ASN A 122 16.03 -16.79 1.39
N VAL A 123 14.75 -16.91 1.00
CA VAL A 123 13.59 -16.78 1.90
C VAL A 123 13.64 -17.78 3.06
N ALA A 124 14.24 -18.95 2.84
CA ALA A 124 14.36 -20.01 3.85
C ALA A 124 15.19 -19.61 5.09
N ASN A 125 16.04 -18.59 4.97
CA ASN A 125 16.90 -18.12 6.06
C ASN A 125 16.22 -17.11 7.00
N LEU A 126 14.98 -16.69 6.72
CA LEU A 126 14.22 -15.78 7.60
C LEU A 126 13.94 -16.39 8.99
N LEU A 127 13.88 -17.72 9.10
CA LEU A 127 13.54 -18.45 10.33
C LEU A 127 14.47 -19.64 10.60
N ALA A 128 15.60 -19.73 9.89
CA ALA A 128 16.57 -20.78 10.14
C ALA A 128 17.25 -20.57 11.51
N LYS A 129 17.35 -21.66 12.27
CA LYS A 129 17.84 -21.67 13.66
C LYS A 129 19.17 -20.91 13.77
N ASP A 130 19.16 -19.89 14.63
CA ASP A 130 20.30 -19.22 15.26
C ASP A 130 20.88 -17.95 14.61
N LYS A 131 20.43 -17.50 13.44
CA LYS A 131 20.80 -16.17 12.90
C LYS A 131 19.62 -15.48 12.22
N LEU A 132 19.23 -14.30 12.73
CA LEU A 132 18.31 -13.40 12.04
C LEU A 132 18.88 -13.08 10.64
N ALA A 133 18.01 -13.07 9.62
CA ALA A 133 18.41 -12.69 8.28
C ALA A 133 19.07 -11.29 8.27
N ASN A 134 20.15 -11.15 7.50
CA ASN A 134 20.75 -9.84 7.26
C ASN A 134 19.70 -8.91 6.63
N ASP A 135 19.73 -7.64 7.01
CA ASP A 135 18.87 -6.56 6.50
C ASP A 135 17.38 -6.63 6.93
N LEU A 136 17.08 -7.24 8.08
CA LEU A 136 15.76 -7.12 8.71
C LEU A 136 15.53 -5.71 9.25
N GLY A 137 14.39 -5.12 8.94
CA GLY A 137 13.99 -3.83 9.51
C GLY A 137 12.49 -3.60 9.54
N LEU A 138 12.12 -2.46 10.12
CA LEU A 138 10.75 -1.99 10.26
C LEU A 138 10.54 -0.73 9.43
N PRO A 139 9.89 -0.84 8.25
CA PRO A 139 9.27 0.30 7.62
C PRO A 139 8.10 0.81 8.46
N LEU A 140 8.13 2.10 8.77
CA LEU A 140 7.06 2.82 9.44
C LEU A 140 6.61 3.93 8.50
N SER A 141 5.30 4.14 8.35
CA SER A 141 4.82 5.31 7.62
C SER A 141 3.52 5.86 8.20
N TYR A 142 3.33 7.16 8.03
CA TYR A 142 2.08 7.84 8.35
C TYR A 142 1.63 8.58 7.10
N THR A 143 0.46 8.20 6.58
CA THR A 143 -0.12 8.75 5.36
C THR A 143 -1.30 9.63 5.70
N PHE A 144 -1.34 10.84 5.15
CA PHE A 144 -2.45 11.79 5.25
C PHE A 144 -3.14 11.90 3.89
N PHE A 145 -4.45 11.71 3.85
CA PHE A 145 -5.26 11.86 2.65
C PHE A 145 -5.87 13.25 2.60
N PHE A 146 -5.86 13.84 1.41
CA PHE A 146 -6.58 15.07 1.12
C PHE A 146 -7.20 14.98 -0.28
N ALA A 147 -8.24 15.78 -0.50
CA ALA A 147 -8.95 15.85 -1.78
C ALA A 147 -9.42 14.47 -2.31
N THR A 148 -9.96 13.62 -1.43
CA THR A 148 -10.52 12.33 -1.86
C THR A 148 -11.97 12.51 -2.32
N HIS A 149 -12.25 12.19 -3.59
CA HIS A 149 -13.52 12.43 -4.25
C HIS A 149 -13.91 11.27 -5.15
N ALA A 150 -15.21 11.01 -5.28
CA ALA A 150 -15.78 10.11 -6.26
C ALA A 150 -16.71 10.91 -7.19
N GLY A 151 -16.52 10.80 -8.50
CA GLY A 151 -17.32 11.50 -9.50
C GLY A 151 -18.52 10.67 -9.92
N LEU A 152 -19.72 11.25 -9.80
CA LEU A 152 -20.98 10.65 -10.21
C LEU A 152 -21.17 10.80 -11.73
N ASP A 153 -21.62 9.73 -12.39
CA ASP A 153 -21.92 9.76 -13.83
C ASP A 153 -23.42 9.97 -14.14
N SER A 154 -24.30 9.71 -13.16
CA SER A 154 -25.74 9.87 -13.33
C SER A 154 -26.20 11.32 -13.10
N THR A 155 -27.05 11.82 -13.98
CA THR A 155 -27.80 13.08 -13.80
C THR A 155 -28.95 12.98 -12.80
N ASP A 156 -29.28 11.77 -12.34
CA ASP A 156 -30.52 11.49 -11.60
C ASP A 156 -30.24 11.02 -10.16
N VAL A 157 -29.66 11.93 -9.39
CA VAL A 157 -29.38 11.81 -7.95
C VAL A 157 -30.56 11.22 -7.16
N ASP A 158 -31.78 11.62 -7.49
CA ASP A 158 -33.00 11.20 -6.78
C ASP A 158 -33.30 9.71 -6.99
N THR A 159 -33.07 9.18 -8.19
CA THR A 159 -33.22 7.73 -8.44
C THR A 159 -32.27 6.88 -7.61
N LEU A 160 -31.06 7.38 -7.33
CA LEU A 160 -30.05 6.66 -6.55
C LEU A 160 -30.44 6.61 -5.08
N GLU A 161 -30.94 7.71 -4.54
CA GLU A 161 -31.48 7.76 -3.18
C GLU A 161 -32.67 6.83 -3.01
N MET A 162 -33.58 6.79 -3.99
CA MET A 162 -34.71 5.87 -3.99
C MET A 162 -34.28 4.40 -4.03
N GLN A 163 -33.33 4.03 -4.90
CA GLN A 163 -32.80 2.67 -4.99
C GLN A 163 -32.16 2.23 -3.67
N ARG A 164 -31.35 3.11 -3.06
CA ARG A 164 -30.71 2.85 -1.76
C ARG A 164 -31.74 2.68 -0.65
N ALA A 165 -32.73 3.57 -0.57
CA ALA A 165 -33.79 3.49 0.43
C ALA A 165 -34.60 2.19 0.29
N PHE A 166 -34.88 1.76 -0.95
CA PHE A 166 -35.56 0.49 -1.23
C PHE A 166 -34.72 -0.71 -0.76
N GLN A 167 -33.43 -0.77 -1.08
CA GLN A 167 -32.56 -1.85 -0.62
C GLN A 167 -32.43 -1.90 0.90
N PHE A 168 -32.27 -0.75 1.55
CA PHE A 168 -32.24 -0.66 3.01
C PHE A 168 -33.52 -1.22 3.63
N ARG A 169 -34.70 -0.88 3.08
CA ARG A 169 -35.99 -1.43 3.53
C ARG A 169 -36.06 -2.95 3.34
N LEU A 170 -35.60 -3.47 2.21
CA LEU A 170 -35.63 -4.90 1.90
C LEU A 170 -34.75 -5.69 2.89
N LEU A 171 -33.52 -5.23 3.13
CA LEU A 171 -32.58 -5.85 4.07
C LEU A 171 -33.06 -5.72 5.52
N ARG A 172 -33.62 -4.57 5.90
CA ARG A 172 -34.26 -4.39 7.21
C ARG A 172 -35.37 -5.42 7.43
N ASN A 173 -36.28 -5.58 6.47
CA ASN A 173 -37.39 -6.53 6.59
C ASN A 173 -36.90 -7.98 6.68
N LYS A 174 -35.89 -8.35 5.88
CA LYS A 174 -35.25 -9.68 5.94
C LYS A 174 -34.62 -9.93 7.32
N THR A 175 -33.92 -8.94 7.87
CA THR A 175 -33.28 -9.03 9.20
C THR A 175 -34.32 -9.16 10.30
N ILE A 176 -35.40 -8.37 10.25
CA ILE A 176 -36.50 -8.47 11.22
C ILE A 176 -37.13 -9.87 11.18
N ALA A 177 -37.38 -10.42 9.99
CA ALA A 177 -37.93 -11.76 9.85
C ALA A 177 -36.98 -12.84 10.42
N GLU A 178 -35.68 -12.75 10.16
CA GLU A 178 -34.67 -13.69 10.71
C GLU A 178 -34.57 -13.59 12.24
N LEU A 179 -34.60 -12.38 12.79
CA LEU A 179 -34.64 -12.15 14.24
C LEU A 179 -35.94 -12.68 14.89
N GLN A 180 -37.08 -12.52 14.23
CA GLN A 180 -38.36 -13.08 14.69
C GLN A 180 -38.36 -14.60 14.68
N LEU A 181 -37.77 -15.24 13.66
CA LEU A 181 -37.62 -16.70 13.61
C LEU A 181 -36.71 -17.21 14.73
N LEU A 182 -35.59 -16.53 15.00
CA LEU A 182 -34.71 -16.84 16.14
C LEU A 182 -35.44 -16.70 17.49
N GLN A 183 -36.30 -15.69 17.62
CA GLN A 183 -37.10 -15.48 18.83
C GLN A 183 -38.20 -16.53 18.99
N ALA A 184 -38.89 -16.91 17.90
CA ALA A 184 -39.93 -17.93 17.91
C ALA A 184 -39.37 -19.33 18.23
N ALA A 185 -38.20 -19.67 17.68
CA ALA A 185 -37.46 -20.89 18.02
C ALA A 185 -37.00 -20.92 19.48
N ALA A 186 -36.81 -19.76 20.11
CA ALA A 186 -36.44 -19.66 21.52
C ALA A 186 -37.63 -19.90 22.46
N THR A 187 -38.86 -19.59 22.04
CA THR A 187 -40.08 -19.87 22.83
C THR A 187 -40.49 -21.34 22.84
N SER A 188 -40.05 -22.15 21.87
CA SER A 188 -40.41 -23.57 21.77
C SER A 188 -39.45 -24.54 22.48
N ASN A 189 -38.21 -24.11 22.77
CA ASN A 189 -37.18 -24.93 23.42
C ASN A 189 -36.65 -24.25 24.70
N SER A 190 -37.25 -24.56 25.85
CA SER A 190 -36.92 -23.95 27.16
C SER A 190 -35.50 -24.24 27.69
N ALA A 191 -34.69 -25.05 27.00
CA ALA A 191 -33.37 -25.50 27.45
C ALA A 191 -32.19 -24.95 26.63
N VAL A 192 -32.41 -24.16 25.57
CA VAL A 192 -31.31 -23.66 24.72
C VAL A 192 -30.68 -22.40 25.32
N ASP A 193 -29.65 -22.66 26.12
CA ASP A 193 -28.40 -21.94 26.32
C ASP A 193 -28.44 -20.39 26.31
N THR A 194 -28.14 -19.81 27.47
CA THR A 194 -27.97 -18.37 27.72
C THR A 194 -26.84 -17.74 26.90
N VAL A 195 -25.93 -18.54 26.34
CA VAL A 195 -24.75 -18.06 25.57
C VAL A 195 -24.96 -18.13 24.04
N GLY A 196 -25.68 -19.13 23.53
CA GLY A 196 -25.90 -19.31 22.09
C GLY A 196 -26.84 -18.27 21.45
N ARG A 197 -27.81 -17.74 22.22
CA ARG A 197 -28.82 -16.79 21.73
C ARG A 197 -28.28 -15.39 21.41
N PRO A 198 -27.49 -14.75 22.29
CA PRO A 198 -26.83 -13.48 21.96
C PRO A 198 -25.87 -13.61 20.78
N LEU A 199 -25.21 -14.76 20.64
CA LEU A 199 -24.27 -15.03 19.57
C LEU A 199 -24.97 -15.14 18.21
N ALA A 200 -26.02 -15.97 18.11
CA ALA A 200 -26.80 -16.11 16.87
C ALA A 200 -27.46 -14.78 16.44
N ARG A 201 -27.93 -13.97 17.39
CA ARG A 201 -28.44 -12.62 17.12
C ARG A 201 -27.35 -11.70 16.58
N LYS A 202 -26.17 -11.73 17.20
CA LYS A 202 -25.01 -10.93 16.77
C LYS A 202 -24.55 -11.35 15.37
N GLU A 203 -24.57 -12.64 15.06
CA GLU A 203 -24.23 -13.19 13.75
C GLU A 203 -25.24 -12.78 12.67
N ALA A 204 -26.55 -12.89 12.94
CA ALA A 204 -27.59 -12.45 12.01
C ALA A 204 -27.49 -10.94 11.71
N LEU A 205 -27.25 -10.12 12.74
CA LEU A 205 -27.02 -8.68 12.57
C LEU A 205 -25.75 -8.40 11.76
N ALA A 206 -24.64 -9.06 12.07
CA ALA A 206 -23.38 -8.90 11.34
C ALA A 206 -23.51 -9.34 9.87
N LYS A 207 -24.29 -10.39 9.60
CA LYS A 207 -24.58 -10.86 8.24
C LYS A 207 -25.43 -9.85 7.47
N ALA A 208 -26.50 -9.34 8.07
CA ALA A 208 -27.35 -8.33 7.45
C ALA A 208 -26.60 -7.03 7.18
N GLU A 209 -25.75 -6.62 8.14
CA GLU A 209 -24.85 -5.48 8.01
C GLU A 209 -23.90 -5.68 6.82
N LYS A 210 -23.26 -6.87 6.72
CA LYS A 210 -22.39 -7.20 5.59
C LYS A 210 -23.15 -7.18 4.26
N GLU A 211 -24.31 -7.84 4.16
CA GLU A 211 -25.14 -7.85 2.95
C GLU A 211 -25.53 -6.42 2.50
N PHE A 212 -25.84 -5.54 3.44
CA PHE A 212 -26.12 -4.13 3.16
C PHE A 212 -24.90 -3.39 2.62
N TYR A 213 -23.73 -3.58 3.22
CA TYR A 213 -22.52 -2.91 2.75
C TYR A 213 -22.08 -3.41 1.37
N ASP A 214 -22.13 -4.73 1.16
CA ASP A 214 -21.77 -5.33 -0.13
C ASP A 214 -22.70 -4.82 -1.24
N SER A 215 -24.00 -4.65 -0.94
CA SER A 215 -24.97 -4.13 -1.90
C SER A 215 -24.83 -2.62 -2.14
N GLU A 216 -24.59 -1.82 -1.09
CA GLU A 216 -24.31 -0.38 -1.20
C GLU A 216 -23.04 -0.12 -2.02
N LEU A 217 -21.98 -0.89 -1.77
CA LEU A 217 -20.72 -0.83 -2.50
C LEU A 217 -20.91 -1.17 -3.98
N ALA A 218 -21.63 -2.25 -4.30
CA ALA A 218 -21.88 -2.64 -5.68
C ALA A 218 -22.66 -1.57 -6.47
N MET A 219 -23.63 -0.91 -5.84
CA MET A 219 -24.32 0.24 -6.45
C MET A 219 -23.38 1.42 -6.64
N PHE A 220 -22.59 1.75 -5.61
CA PHE A 220 -21.65 2.87 -5.64
C PHE A 220 -20.59 2.70 -6.75
N GLU A 221 -19.99 1.52 -6.88
CA GLU A 221 -18.99 1.24 -7.91
C GLU A 221 -19.52 1.43 -9.33
N LYS A 222 -20.80 1.09 -9.56
CA LYS A 222 -21.45 1.25 -10.85
C LYS A 222 -21.73 2.71 -11.20
N GLN A 223 -22.09 3.52 -10.20
CA GLN A 223 -22.57 4.89 -10.37
C GLN A 223 -21.44 5.93 -10.31
N TYR A 224 -20.32 5.59 -9.67
CA TYR A 224 -19.17 6.46 -9.48
C TYR A 224 -17.95 5.92 -10.23
N PRO A 225 -17.90 6.07 -11.57
CA PRO A 225 -16.80 5.54 -12.36
C PRO A 225 -15.51 6.33 -12.18
N SER A 226 -15.58 7.53 -11.58
CA SER A 226 -14.40 8.37 -11.36
C SER A 226 -13.99 8.42 -9.90
N PHE A 227 -12.69 8.40 -9.65
CA PHE A 227 -12.11 8.51 -8.30
C PHE A 227 -10.84 9.37 -8.35
N TYR A 228 -10.72 10.28 -7.39
CA TYR A 228 -9.58 11.17 -7.26
C TYR A 228 -9.14 11.17 -5.81
N THR A 229 -7.83 11.08 -5.56
CA THR A 229 -7.30 11.19 -4.21
C THR A 229 -5.85 11.64 -4.27
N SER A 230 -5.46 12.43 -3.28
CA SER A 230 -4.08 12.85 -3.09
C SER A 230 -3.66 12.54 -1.66
N TRP A 231 -2.37 12.28 -1.47
CA TRP A 231 -1.85 12.03 -0.14
C TRP A 231 -0.43 12.52 0.02
N VAL A 232 -0.07 12.78 1.28
CA VAL A 232 1.31 12.99 1.72
C VAL A 232 1.63 11.88 2.71
N ARG A 233 2.78 11.24 2.54
CA ARG A 233 3.25 10.17 3.41
C ARG A 233 4.59 10.54 4.00
N LEU A 234 4.68 10.47 5.32
CA LEU A 234 5.95 10.47 6.06
C LEU A 234 6.37 9.03 6.26
N GLN A 235 7.61 8.68 5.94
CA GLN A 235 8.08 7.30 6.00
C GLN A 235 9.47 7.21 6.61
N GLY A 236 9.72 6.13 7.34
CA GLY A 236 11.01 5.84 7.94
C GLY A 236 11.30 4.35 7.91
N PHE A 237 12.59 4.01 8.01
CA PHE A 237 13.06 2.63 8.11
C PHE A 237 13.98 2.51 9.32
N VAL A 238 13.63 1.61 10.22
CA VAL A 238 14.38 1.29 11.43
C VAL A 238 15.02 -0.09 11.28
N PRO A 239 16.36 -0.22 11.29
CA PRO A 239 17.02 -1.52 11.17
C PRO A 239 16.87 -2.31 12.47
N LEU A 240 16.38 -3.54 12.39
CA LEU A 240 16.29 -4.46 13.52
C LEU A 240 17.54 -5.34 13.66
N SER A 241 18.17 -5.69 12.54
CA SER A 241 19.43 -6.41 12.48
C SER A 241 20.53 -5.53 11.88
N SER A 242 21.78 -5.77 12.25
CA SER A 242 22.91 -5.28 11.46
C SER A 242 23.17 -6.18 10.25
N SER A 243 23.65 -5.57 9.18
CA SER A 243 24.20 -6.25 8.02
C SER A 243 25.67 -6.50 8.30
N ALA A 244 26.05 -7.77 8.46
CA ALA A 244 27.45 -8.17 8.63
C ALA A 244 28.11 -8.32 7.25
N TYR A 245 29.24 -7.62 7.08
CA TYR A 245 30.08 -7.70 5.88
C TYR A 245 31.50 -8.10 6.24
N GLN A 246 32.16 -8.87 5.40
CA GLN A 246 33.60 -9.06 5.49
C GLN A 246 34.30 -7.97 4.71
N VAL A 247 35.09 -7.14 5.38
CA VAL A 247 35.73 -5.94 4.82
C VAL A 247 37.23 -5.98 5.07
N ALA A 248 38.02 -5.63 4.06
CA ALA A 248 39.45 -5.36 4.19
C ALA A 248 39.80 -4.04 3.50
N PRO A 249 40.58 -3.12 4.11
CA PRO A 249 40.99 -1.88 3.44
C PRO A 249 41.79 -2.10 2.16
N ALA A 250 42.57 -3.19 2.12
CA ALA A 250 43.36 -3.59 0.96
C ALA A 250 43.39 -5.12 0.83
N ASN A 251 43.69 -5.61 -0.38
CA ASN A 251 43.78 -7.03 -0.71
C ASN A 251 44.87 -7.79 0.05
N SER A 252 45.88 -7.07 0.57
CA SER A 252 46.98 -7.61 1.36
C SER A 252 46.66 -7.74 2.86
N MET A 253 45.49 -7.27 3.30
CA MET A 253 45.07 -7.28 4.70
C MET A 253 44.03 -8.38 4.96
N SER A 254 43.99 -8.88 6.20
CA SER A 254 42.96 -9.83 6.63
C SER A 254 41.58 -9.19 6.64
N PHE A 255 40.57 -9.90 6.14
CA PHE A 255 39.17 -9.47 6.27
C PHE A 255 38.74 -9.41 7.73
N GLN A 256 38.03 -8.34 8.09
CA GLN A 256 37.40 -8.14 9.37
C GLN A 256 35.88 -8.05 9.18
N GLU A 257 35.11 -8.52 10.16
CA GLU A 257 33.67 -8.36 10.14
C GLU A 257 33.29 -6.92 10.48
N ALA A 258 32.59 -6.25 9.57
CA ALA A 258 32.03 -4.92 9.77
C ALA A 258 30.51 -5.00 9.79
N ASN A 259 29.93 -4.50 10.87
CA ASN A 259 28.48 -4.44 11.05
C ASN A 259 27.96 -3.05 10.68
N THR A 260 26.94 -2.99 9.83
CA THR A 260 26.30 -1.73 9.45
C THR A 260 24.80 -1.75 9.70
N ARG A 261 24.21 -0.56 9.84
CA ARG A 261 22.78 -0.38 10.05
C ARG A 261 22.29 0.70 9.11
N LYS A 262 21.25 0.37 8.34
CA LYS A 262 20.62 1.30 7.42
C LYS A 262 19.49 2.05 8.11
N TRP A 263 19.56 3.37 8.10
CA TRP A 263 18.47 4.23 8.56
C TRP A 263 17.97 5.04 7.39
N SER A 264 16.65 5.26 7.31
CA SER A 264 16.14 6.24 6.37
C SER A 264 14.90 6.94 6.88
N ALA A 265 14.72 8.17 6.43
CA ALA A 265 13.53 8.96 6.64
C ALA A 265 13.20 9.69 5.34
N GLY A 266 11.92 9.89 5.04
CA GLY A 266 11.53 10.51 3.79
C GLY A 266 10.08 10.97 3.78
N VAL A 267 9.75 11.66 2.70
CA VAL A 267 8.41 12.13 2.38
C VAL A 267 8.05 11.67 0.98
N SER A 268 6.80 11.28 0.76
CA SER A 268 6.25 11.10 -0.57
C SER A 268 4.92 11.81 -0.72
N ILE A 269 4.61 12.22 -1.93
CA ILE A 269 3.36 12.86 -2.32
C ILE A 269 2.84 12.08 -3.51
N GLY A 270 1.61 11.59 -3.39
CA GLY A 270 0.96 10.82 -4.42
C GLY A 270 -0.38 11.40 -4.83
N HIS A 271 -0.77 11.13 -6.06
CA HIS A 271 -2.05 11.47 -6.63
C HIS A 271 -2.55 10.32 -7.51
N VAL A 272 -3.82 9.96 -7.33
CA VAL A 272 -4.55 9.07 -8.23
C VAL A 272 -5.72 9.82 -8.81
N SER A 273 -5.88 9.62 -10.11
CA SER A 273 -6.97 10.10 -10.92
C SER A 273 -7.44 8.89 -11.72
N GLU A 274 -8.67 8.44 -11.52
CA GLU A 274 -9.24 7.31 -12.22
C GLU A 274 -10.58 7.70 -12.84
N ASN A 275 -10.79 7.29 -14.09
CA ASN A 275 -12.09 7.20 -14.72
C ASN A 275 -12.17 5.87 -15.46
N THR A 276 -12.98 4.97 -14.90
CA THR A 276 -13.11 3.58 -15.35
C THR A 276 -13.49 3.45 -16.83
N TRP A 277 -14.12 4.47 -17.43
CA TRP A 277 -14.74 4.35 -18.75
C TRP A 277 -14.05 5.12 -19.87
N ARG A 278 -13.46 6.29 -19.58
CA ARG A 278 -12.98 7.19 -20.63
C ARG A 278 -11.48 7.10 -20.86
N TRP A 279 -10.70 7.24 -19.79
CA TRP A 279 -9.26 7.43 -19.90
C TRP A 279 -8.45 6.49 -19.01
N GLY A 280 -9.10 5.61 -18.25
CA GLY A 280 -8.42 4.63 -17.41
C GLY A 280 -7.98 5.25 -16.10
N ALA A 281 -6.77 4.95 -15.66
CA ALA A 281 -6.29 5.40 -14.36
C ALA A 281 -4.87 5.92 -14.45
N ILE A 282 -4.62 7.07 -13.82
CA ILE A 282 -3.35 7.75 -13.76
C ILE A 282 -2.95 7.86 -12.30
N PHE A 283 -1.75 7.40 -12.00
CA PHE A 283 -1.11 7.52 -10.69
C PHE A 283 0.21 8.25 -10.87
N ILE A 284 0.45 9.25 -10.02
CA ILE A 284 1.70 10.02 -9.99
C ILE A 284 2.18 10.02 -8.56
N ASN A 285 3.45 9.66 -8.34
CA ASN A 285 4.07 9.67 -7.02
C ASN A 285 5.47 10.26 -7.08
N GLY A 286 5.71 11.28 -6.27
CA GLY A 286 7.03 11.86 -6.06
C GLY A 286 7.50 11.57 -4.65
N SER A 287 8.76 11.19 -4.46
CA SER A 287 9.32 10.99 -3.13
C SER A 287 10.76 11.48 -3.01
N ALA A 288 11.09 11.89 -1.80
CA ALA A 288 12.44 12.25 -1.40
C ALA A 288 12.74 11.53 -0.08
N ARG A 289 13.86 10.82 -0.02
CA ARG A 289 14.30 10.11 1.18
C ARG A 289 15.74 10.47 1.47
N VAL A 290 16.05 10.65 2.74
CA VAL A 290 17.40 10.76 3.26
C VAL A 290 17.73 9.41 3.87
N ALA A 291 18.78 8.75 3.39
CA ALA A 291 19.19 7.43 3.84
C ALA A 291 20.66 7.45 4.25
N TYR A 292 20.96 6.92 5.43
CA TYR A 292 22.31 6.63 5.87
C TYR A 292 22.67 5.23 5.36
N THR A 293 23.55 5.19 4.36
CA THR A 293 23.94 3.96 3.66
C THR A 293 25.47 3.82 3.66
N ASN A 294 25.96 2.64 3.30
CA ASN A 294 27.38 2.33 3.20
C ASN A 294 27.80 2.13 1.73
N ALA A 295 29.10 2.17 1.46
CA ALA A 295 29.67 1.96 0.13
C ALA A 295 29.34 0.57 -0.47
N ILE A 296 29.11 -0.45 0.36
CA ILE A 296 28.75 -1.81 -0.07
C ILE A 296 27.34 -1.83 -0.69
N GLU A 297 26.34 -1.24 -0.05
CA GLU A 297 24.97 -1.14 -0.59
C GLU A 297 24.94 -0.37 -1.90
N GLN A 298 25.77 0.66 -2.01
CA GLN A 298 25.90 1.49 -3.21
C GLN A 298 26.58 0.78 -4.38
N GLN A 299 27.39 -0.24 -4.08
CA GLN A 299 28.13 -1.05 -5.05
C GLN A 299 27.61 -2.50 -5.11
N ALA A 300 26.46 -2.81 -4.50
CA ALA A 300 25.88 -4.15 -4.52
C ALA A 300 25.65 -4.66 -5.95
N ASP A 301 25.52 -3.73 -6.91
CA ASP A 301 25.42 -3.99 -8.34
C ASP A 301 26.78 -4.20 -9.05
N ARG A 302 27.95 -4.07 -8.40
CA ARG A 302 29.30 -4.21 -9.02
C ARG A 302 29.95 -5.59 -8.81
N ILE A 303 29.19 -6.62 -8.48
CA ILE A 303 29.77 -7.92 -8.14
C ILE A 303 30.59 -8.49 -9.31
N LYS A 304 31.88 -8.76 -9.06
CA LYS A 304 32.81 -9.50 -9.94
C LYS A 304 33.30 -10.75 -9.21
N GLY A 305 33.67 -11.79 -9.96
CA GLY A 305 34.28 -13.01 -9.39
C GLY A 305 35.69 -12.72 -8.86
N TYR A 306 36.01 -13.19 -7.64
CA TYR A 306 37.30 -12.91 -6.97
C TYR A 306 38.52 -13.45 -7.72
N THR A 307 38.38 -14.58 -8.43
CA THR A 307 39.44 -15.19 -9.24
C THR A 307 39.91 -14.31 -10.40
N GLN A 308 39.07 -13.41 -10.92
CA GLN A 308 39.48 -12.45 -11.95
C GLN A 308 40.23 -11.24 -11.37
N TYR A 309 40.10 -10.97 -10.07
CA TYR A 309 40.74 -9.84 -9.40
C TYR A 309 42.10 -10.18 -8.80
N ALA A 310 42.29 -11.40 -8.27
CA ALA A 310 43.61 -11.85 -7.79
C ALA A 310 44.70 -11.81 -8.88
N LEU A 311 44.31 -11.80 -10.16
CA LEU A 311 45.18 -11.69 -11.32
C LEU A 311 45.45 -10.23 -11.76
N LEU A 312 44.69 -9.27 -11.25
CA LEU A 312 44.90 -7.85 -11.51
C LEU A 312 45.85 -7.30 -10.45
N ASN A 313 47.14 -7.23 -10.75
CA ASN A 313 48.19 -6.55 -9.98
C ASN A 313 47.98 -5.01 -9.89
N SER A 314 46.73 -4.54 -9.90
CA SER A 314 46.38 -3.13 -10.00
C SER A 314 45.42 -2.72 -8.88
N PRO A 315 45.76 -1.70 -8.08
CA PRO A 315 44.98 -1.27 -6.93
C PRO A 315 43.80 -0.42 -7.42
N THR A 316 42.74 -1.06 -7.90
CA THR A 316 41.47 -0.33 -8.07
C THR A 316 40.73 -0.30 -6.73
N PRO A 317 40.20 0.86 -6.27
CA PRO A 317 40.30 1.22 -4.85
C PRO A 317 39.15 0.73 -3.96
N THR A 318 38.06 0.20 -4.54
CA THR A 318 36.85 -0.17 -3.79
C THR A 318 35.97 -1.09 -4.65
N GLN A 319 35.80 -2.36 -4.26
CA GLN A 319 34.97 -3.33 -5.00
C GLN A 319 34.42 -4.46 -4.10
N LEU A 320 33.29 -5.03 -4.53
CA LEU A 320 32.63 -6.18 -3.91
C LEU A 320 32.90 -7.48 -4.69
N TYR A 321 33.26 -8.55 -3.99
CA TYR A 321 33.64 -9.84 -4.56
C TYR A 321 32.93 -11.01 -3.87
N TYR A 322 32.97 -12.17 -4.53
CA TYR A 322 32.68 -13.47 -3.89
C TYR A 322 33.98 -14.23 -3.64
N ASN A 323 34.27 -14.55 -2.39
CA ASN A 323 35.35 -15.47 -2.04
C ASN A 323 35.09 -16.88 -2.61
N GLY A 324 36.10 -17.74 -2.62
CA GLY A 324 36.01 -19.08 -3.21
C GLY A 324 34.96 -20.00 -2.59
N ASP A 325 34.51 -19.70 -1.37
CA ASP A 325 33.41 -20.35 -0.65
C ASP A 325 32.03 -19.72 -0.90
N GLY A 326 31.95 -18.71 -1.78
CA GLY A 326 30.72 -17.96 -2.10
C GLY A 326 30.38 -16.85 -1.11
N THR A 327 31.22 -16.55 -0.11
CA THR A 327 30.99 -15.43 0.82
C THR A 327 31.25 -14.08 0.15
N LYS A 328 30.37 -13.08 0.38
CA LYS A 328 30.56 -11.73 -0.13
C LYS A 328 31.62 -11.00 0.70
N VAL A 329 32.69 -10.56 0.04
CA VAL A 329 33.78 -9.80 0.67
C VAL A 329 33.96 -8.46 -0.03
N TYR A 330 34.27 -7.41 0.73
CA TYR A 330 34.49 -6.06 0.22
C TYR A 330 35.93 -5.63 0.46
N VAL A 331 36.59 -5.14 -0.58
CA VAL A 331 37.94 -4.57 -0.47
C VAL A 331 37.85 -3.07 -0.71
N GLY A 332 38.27 -2.28 0.28
CA GLY A 332 38.23 -0.82 0.30
C GLY A 332 37.70 -0.27 1.62
N ASP A 333 37.80 1.04 1.79
CA ASP A 333 37.30 1.72 2.97
C ASP A 333 35.77 1.70 3.01
N LEU A 334 35.20 1.25 4.14
CA LEU A 334 33.76 1.19 4.35
C LEU A 334 33.22 2.58 4.69
N ASP A 335 33.14 3.44 3.69
CA ASP A 335 32.58 4.77 3.85
C ASP A 335 31.07 4.70 4.07
N LYS A 336 30.62 5.39 5.12
CA LYS A 336 29.22 5.57 5.45
C LYS A 336 28.83 7.00 5.11
N GLN A 337 27.80 7.15 4.28
CA GLN A 337 27.40 8.46 3.80
C GLN A 337 25.89 8.62 3.72
N TRP A 338 25.47 9.87 3.85
CA TRP A 338 24.10 10.26 3.61
C TRP A 338 23.85 10.34 2.11
N THR A 339 22.77 9.70 1.69
CA THR A 339 22.29 9.69 0.31
C THR A 339 20.89 10.26 0.27
N VAL A 340 20.59 11.00 -0.80
CA VAL A 340 19.26 11.57 -1.01
C VAL A 340 18.69 11.08 -2.33
N PRO A 341 18.08 9.87 -2.37
CA PRO A 341 17.27 9.45 -3.50
C PRO A 341 16.02 10.33 -3.66
N LEU A 342 15.87 10.85 -4.87
CA LEU A 342 14.68 11.53 -5.37
C LEU A 342 14.04 10.63 -6.42
N GLN A 343 12.78 10.26 -6.21
CA GLN A 343 12.05 9.38 -7.11
C GLN A 343 10.81 10.07 -7.65
N LEU A 344 10.55 9.88 -8.94
CA LEU A 344 9.30 10.19 -9.60
C LEU A 344 8.77 8.93 -10.28
N GLN A 345 7.49 8.65 -10.11
CA GLN A 345 6.80 7.50 -10.67
C GLN A 345 5.50 7.95 -11.33
N PHE A 346 5.22 7.35 -12.47
CA PHE A 346 4.02 7.55 -13.26
C PHE A 346 3.48 6.18 -13.65
N ILE A 347 2.25 5.86 -13.24
CA ILE A 347 1.55 4.64 -13.63
C ILE A 347 0.31 5.00 -14.41
N TYR A 348 0.14 4.36 -15.56
CA TYR A 348 -1.06 4.45 -16.38
C TYR A 348 -1.71 3.08 -16.52
N LEU A 349 -2.93 2.89 -16.01
CA LEU A 349 -3.73 1.69 -16.21
C LEU A 349 -4.76 1.94 -17.31
N LEU A 350 -4.84 1.02 -18.27
CA LEU A 350 -5.79 1.10 -19.37
C LEU A 350 -7.24 1.08 -18.85
N PRO A 351 -8.16 1.80 -19.51
CA PRO A 351 -9.58 1.67 -19.23
C PRO A 351 -10.01 0.23 -19.49
N SER A 352 -10.61 -0.42 -18.49
CA SER A 352 -11.06 -1.81 -18.59
C SER A 352 -12.36 -1.97 -17.83
N ARG A 353 -13.33 -2.62 -18.48
CA ARG A 353 -14.54 -3.16 -17.81
C ARG A 353 -14.29 -4.54 -17.21
N ALA A 354 -13.20 -5.19 -17.61
CA ALA A 354 -12.85 -6.49 -17.11
C ALA A 354 -12.23 -6.37 -15.72
N ASP A 355 -12.34 -7.46 -14.97
CA ASP A 355 -11.75 -7.63 -13.64
C ASP A 355 -10.21 -7.65 -13.66
N THR A 356 -9.60 -7.51 -14.84
CA THR A 356 -8.16 -7.37 -15.04
C THR A 356 -7.83 -5.99 -15.58
N LYS A 357 -6.84 -5.35 -14.98
CA LYS A 357 -6.27 -4.08 -15.47
C LYS A 357 -4.82 -4.30 -15.83
N VAL A 358 -4.42 -3.76 -16.98
CA VAL A 358 -3.04 -3.79 -17.47
C VAL A 358 -2.62 -2.34 -17.67
N GLY A 359 -1.36 -2.04 -17.39
CA GLY A 359 -0.85 -0.70 -17.53
C GLY A 359 0.63 -0.61 -17.84
N LEU A 360 1.14 0.60 -17.65
CA LEU A 360 2.52 1.01 -17.82
C LEU A 360 2.97 1.74 -16.56
N ASP A 361 4.06 1.30 -15.95
CA ASP A 361 4.74 2.01 -14.85
C ASP A 361 6.06 2.57 -15.39
N ILE A 362 6.31 3.86 -15.20
CA ILE A 362 7.57 4.50 -15.50
C ILE A 362 8.05 5.17 -14.22
N GLN A 363 9.26 4.79 -13.79
CA GLN A 363 9.91 5.37 -12.64
C GLN A 363 11.30 5.86 -12.99
N VAL A 364 11.64 7.04 -12.47
CA VAL A 364 12.99 7.60 -12.49
C VAL A 364 13.41 7.86 -11.05
N GLU A 365 14.57 7.35 -10.67
CA GLU A 365 15.18 7.62 -9.37
C GLU A 365 16.56 8.24 -9.59
N ARG A 366 16.82 9.35 -8.92
CA ARG A 366 18.11 10.04 -8.97
C ARG A 366 18.63 10.24 -7.56
N TYR A 367 19.86 9.80 -7.33
CA TYR A 367 20.56 10.08 -6.08
C TYR A 367 21.28 11.42 -6.18
N ALA A 368 21.22 12.20 -5.10
CA ALA A 368 21.91 13.47 -4.94
C ALA A 368 22.99 13.40 -3.85
N LEU A 369 23.76 14.49 -3.73
CA LEU A 369 24.92 14.67 -2.84
C LEU A 369 26.15 13.83 -3.28
N ASN A 370 26.76 13.10 -2.34
CA ASN A 370 28.01 12.36 -2.51
C ASN A 370 27.86 11.08 -3.33
N TYR A 371 26.64 10.75 -3.74
CA TYR A 371 26.32 9.61 -4.58
C TYR A 371 25.37 10.08 -5.68
N THR A 372 25.86 10.16 -6.92
CA THR A 372 25.04 10.53 -8.08
C THR A 372 24.91 9.33 -9.00
N LYS A 373 23.72 8.71 -8.98
CA LYS A 373 23.30 7.61 -9.83
C LYS A 373 21.92 7.94 -10.34
N THR A 374 21.65 7.65 -11.61
CA THR A 374 20.28 7.69 -12.15
C THR A 374 19.83 6.28 -12.51
N ASN A 375 18.63 5.92 -12.05
CA ASN A 375 17.97 4.66 -12.34
C ASN A 375 16.67 4.93 -13.07
N PHE A 376 16.35 4.05 -14.01
CA PHE A 376 15.08 4.01 -14.71
C PHE A 376 14.43 2.64 -14.50
N LEU A 377 13.12 2.63 -14.32
CA LEU A 377 12.31 1.42 -14.33
C LEU A 377 11.15 1.62 -15.28
N LEU A 378 10.92 0.60 -16.10
CA LEU A 378 9.74 0.43 -16.92
C LEU A 378 9.04 -0.84 -16.42
N GLY A 379 7.81 -0.71 -15.94
CA GLY A 379 6.99 -1.79 -15.43
C GLY A 379 5.75 -2.02 -16.29
N ILE A 380 5.27 -3.25 -16.33
CA ILE A 380 3.96 -3.61 -16.87
C ILE A 380 3.14 -4.17 -15.71
N PRO A 381 2.42 -3.32 -14.96
CA PRO A 381 1.54 -3.77 -13.89
C PRO A 381 0.29 -4.46 -14.46
N VAL A 382 -0.03 -5.61 -13.87
CA VAL A 382 -1.21 -6.39 -14.13
C VAL A 382 -1.91 -6.64 -12.80
N PHE A 383 -3.12 -6.11 -12.67
CA PHE A 383 -3.99 -6.41 -11.54
C PHE A 383 -4.90 -7.58 -11.89
N LEU A 384 -4.83 -8.63 -11.10
CA LEU A 384 -5.66 -9.82 -11.19
C LEU A 384 -6.65 -9.82 -10.03
N LYS A 385 -7.94 -9.59 -10.29
CA LYS A 385 -8.97 -9.70 -9.24
C LYS A 385 -9.05 -11.13 -8.71
N GLY A 386 -8.96 -11.29 -7.39
CA GLY A 386 -9.22 -12.54 -6.70
C GLY A 386 -10.66 -12.63 -6.20
N LYS A 387 -10.93 -13.64 -5.36
CA LYS A 387 -12.23 -13.76 -4.66
C LYS A 387 -12.34 -12.68 -3.58
N GLU A 388 -13.57 -12.20 -3.34
CA GLU A 388 -13.87 -11.24 -2.27
C GLU A 388 -13.08 -9.92 -2.36
N ASP A 389 -12.88 -9.39 -3.56
CA ASP A 389 -12.20 -8.10 -3.81
C ASP A 389 -10.72 -8.04 -3.39
N LYS A 390 -10.12 -9.18 -3.01
CA LYS A 390 -8.69 -9.34 -2.75
C LYS A 390 -7.97 -9.66 -4.05
N GLY A 391 -7.56 -8.64 -4.80
CA GLY A 391 -6.80 -8.82 -6.03
C GLY A 391 -5.29 -8.86 -5.81
N VAL A 392 -4.58 -9.54 -6.70
CA VAL A 392 -3.12 -9.61 -6.73
C VAL A 392 -2.60 -8.61 -7.75
N ASN A 393 -1.60 -7.82 -7.38
CA ASN A 393 -0.88 -6.99 -8.33
C ASN A 393 0.43 -7.67 -8.70
N VAL A 394 0.67 -7.88 -9.98
CA VAL A 394 1.92 -8.44 -10.51
C VAL A 394 2.49 -7.44 -11.49
N GLU A 395 3.77 -7.11 -11.36
CA GLU A 395 4.46 -6.21 -12.28
C GLU A 395 5.70 -6.88 -12.84
N ALA A 396 5.76 -7.00 -14.16
CA ALA A 396 7.01 -7.30 -14.85
C ALA A 396 7.84 -6.02 -14.93
N GLN A 397 9.08 -6.05 -14.43
CA GLN A 397 9.95 -4.88 -14.30
C GLN A 397 11.18 -5.00 -15.18
N PHE A 398 11.46 -3.94 -15.93
CA PHE A 398 12.67 -3.74 -16.72
C PHE A 398 13.40 -2.54 -16.14
N ARG A 399 14.57 -2.74 -15.57
CA ARG A 399 15.27 -1.72 -14.80
C ARG A 399 16.66 -1.47 -15.34
N TRP A 400 16.97 -0.20 -15.58
CA TRP A 400 18.29 0.29 -15.92
C TRP A 400 18.88 1.02 -14.71
N ARG A 401 20.00 0.52 -14.20
CA ARG A 401 20.71 1.10 -13.05
C ARG A 401 21.95 1.83 -13.52
N ASP A 402 22.22 2.99 -12.90
CA ASP A 402 23.38 3.87 -13.20
C ASP A 402 23.52 4.25 -14.67
N THR A 403 22.45 4.77 -15.27
CA THR A 403 22.44 5.17 -16.70
C THR A 403 23.41 6.30 -17.01
N ASP A 404 23.78 7.11 -16.01
CA ASP A 404 24.83 8.13 -16.12
C ASP A 404 26.26 7.59 -15.96
N LYS A 405 26.41 6.28 -15.69
CA LYS A 405 27.67 5.54 -15.61
C LYS A 405 28.65 6.09 -14.56
N LYS A 406 28.16 6.82 -13.57
CA LYS A 406 28.99 7.52 -12.60
C LYS A 406 29.48 6.62 -11.48
N VAL A 407 28.70 5.59 -11.13
CA VAL A 407 29.00 4.72 -9.99
C VAL A 407 29.52 3.35 -10.45
N LEU A 408 28.83 2.73 -11.40
CA LEU A 408 29.11 1.40 -11.91
C LEU A 408 30.12 1.44 -13.07
N GLY A 409 30.24 2.56 -13.79
CA GLY A 409 31.07 2.70 -15.00
C GLY A 409 30.44 2.08 -16.26
N SER A 410 29.29 1.41 -16.10
CA SER A 410 28.44 0.89 -17.16
C SER A 410 27.00 0.90 -16.67
N ASP A 411 26.04 1.02 -17.57
CA ASP A 411 24.64 0.75 -17.26
C ASP A 411 24.45 -0.74 -16.95
N ARG A 412 23.52 -1.06 -16.05
CA ARG A 412 23.09 -2.44 -15.80
C ARG A 412 21.60 -2.58 -16.04
N PHE A 413 21.25 -3.57 -16.86
CA PHE A 413 19.88 -3.93 -17.13
C PHE A 413 19.50 -5.17 -16.32
N THR A 414 18.37 -5.10 -15.63
CA THR A 414 17.80 -6.23 -14.89
C THR A 414 16.33 -6.39 -15.26
N VAL A 415 15.90 -7.64 -15.42
CA VAL A 415 14.49 -8.00 -15.58
C VAL A 415 14.06 -8.72 -14.32
N GLY A 416 12.91 -8.38 -13.78
CA GLY A 416 12.38 -9.01 -12.59
C GLY A 416 10.87 -8.91 -12.49
N LEU A 417 10.36 -9.36 -11.36
CA LEU A 417 8.94 -9.43 -11.09
C LEU A 417 8.69 -8.92 -9.67
N SER A 418 7.68 -8.07 -9.55
CA SER A 418 7.14 -7.63 -8.27
C SER A 418 5.72 -8.17 -8.10
N VAL A 419 5.40 -8.62 -6.89
CA VAL A 419 4.06 -9.10 -6.52
C VAL A 419 3.63 -8.39 -5.26
N ALA A 420 2.44 -7.79 -5.26
CA ALA A 420 1.76 -7.39 -4.04
C ALA A 420 0.47 -8.15 -3.82
N LEU A 421 0.32 -8.62 -2.59
CA LEU A 421 -0.79 -9.40 -2.10
C LEU A 421 -1.43 -8.66 -0.94
N PRO A 422 -2.54 -7.93 -1.17
CA PRO A 422 -3.41 -7.55 -0.07
C PRO A 422 -4.06 -8.81 0.51
N PHE A 423 -3.96 -9.00 1.82
CA PHE A 423 -4.70 -10.03 2.53
C PHE A 423 -5.33 -9.42 3.79
N GLY A 424 -6.41 -10.01 4.28
CA GLY A 424 -7.21 -9.36 5.34
C GLY A 424 -8.26 -8.39 4.79
N SER A 425 -8.91 -7.66 5.71
CA SER A 425 -9.96 -6.69 5.37
C SER A 425 -9.36 -5.38 4.90
N ILE A 426 -10.15 -4.52 4.26
CA ILE A 426 -9.78 -3.12 4.08
C ILE A 426 -9.67 -2.43 5.45
N VAL A 427 -8.79 -1.43 5.58
CA VAL A 427 -8.77 -0.61 6.81
C VAL A 427 -10.13 0.06 7.02
N LYS A 428 -10.65 -0.09 8.24
CA LYS A 428 -11.97 0.40 8.63
C LYS A 428 -11.94 1.90 8.91
#